data_AF-A0A7Y3MYJ3-F1
#
_entry.id   AF-A0A7Y3MYJ3-F1
#
_cell.length_a   1.000
_cell.length_b   1.000
_cell.length_c   1.000
_cell.angle_alpha   90.00
_cell.angle_beta   90.00
_cell.angle_gamma   90.00
#
_symmetry.space_group_name_H-M   'P 1'
#
loop_
_entity.id
_entity.type
_entity.pdbx_description
1 polymer ?
#
loop_
_entity_poly.entity_id
_entity_poly.type
_entity_poly.pdbx_seq_one_letter_code
_entity_poly.pdbx_strand_id
1 'polypeptide(L)'
;MCSESEEAPAARIRRTRPALTGFLALVGLGTVVLPATAQTDRTAMPAALADARVPRFPIQDSPIQLTGPVRPGEYLGVVGPTAAWLGTETGAAEFWVHPIKVENDFRLSFNTPQYGAPVRGDDVART
;
A
#
# COMPACT_ATOMS: atom_id res chain seq x y z
N MET A 1 -47.72 -13.41 -14.94
CA MET A 1 -48.20 -12.65 -16.10
C MET A 1 -47.85 -11.20 -15.82
N CYS A 2 -47.15 -10.56 -16.75
CA CYS A 2 -46.19 -9.46 -16.57
C CYS A 2 -44.87 -9.91 -15.92
N SER A 3 -43.68 -9.61 -16.40
CA SER A 3 -43.13 -9.26 -17.73
C SER A 3 -41.62 -9.27 -17.46
N GLU A 4 -40.85 -10.11 -18.16
CA GLU A 4 -39.91 -9.63 -19.18
C GLU A 4 -39.01 -8.50 -18.64
N SER A 5 -37.84 -8.84 -18.09
CA SER A 5 -36.57 -8.96 -18.82
C SER A 5 -36.03 -7.60 -19.25
N GLU A 6 -35.10 -7.06 -18.46
CA GLU A 6 -34.18 -6.03 -18.93
C GLU A 6 -32.76 -6.42 -18.54
N GLU A 7 -32.26 -7.40 -19.28
CA GLU A 7 -30.87 -7.81 -19.31
C GLU A 7 -30.06 -6.70 -19.98
N ALA A 8 -29.34 -5.92 -19.17
CA ALA A 8 -28.50 -4.83 -19.65
C ALA A 8 -27.43 -5.38 -20.61
N PRO A 9 -27.28 -4.82 -21.82
CA PRO A 9 -26.31 -5.33 -22.79
C PRO A 9 -24.89 -5.09 -22.29
N ALA A 10 -24.18 -6.17 -22.01
CA ALA A 10 -22.75 -6.18 -21.75
C ALA A 10 -22.00 -5.45 -22.88
N ALA A 11 -21.50 -4.25 -22.59
CA ALA A 11 -20.71 -3.45 -23.50
C ALA A 11 -19.42 -4.20 -23.85
N ARG A 12 -19.46 -4.90 -24.98
CA ARG A 12 -18.36 -5.72 -25.50
C ARG A 12 -17.27 -4.78 -26.05
N ILE A 13 -16.33 -4.40 -25.19
CA ILE A 13 -15.20 -3.53 -25.53
C ILE A 13 -14.34 -4.24 -26.59
N ARG A 14 -14.44 -3.78 -27.84
CA ARG A 14 -13.57 -4.19 -28.95
C ARG A 14 -12.16 -3.66 -28.69
N ARG A 15 -11.25 -4.51 -28.23
CA ARG A 15 -9.81 -4.23 -28.25
C ARG A 15 -9.31 -4.24 -29.69
N THR A 16 -9.25 -3.07 -30.32
CA THR A 16 -8.60 -2.89 -31.61
C THR A 16 -7.09 -3.04 -31.44
N ARG A 17 -6.49 -4.06 -32.05
CA ARG A 17 -5.04 -4.22 -32.16
C ARG A 17 -4.56 -3.30 -33.30
N PRO A 18 -3.80 -2.22 -33.05
CA PRO A 18 -3.19 -1.48 -34.15
C PRO A 18 -2.09 -2.36 -34.75
N ALA A 19 -2.18 -2.54 -36.07
CA ALA A 19 -1.27 -3.32 -36.88
C ALA A 19 0.15 -2.75 -36.82
N LEU A 20 1.11 -3.63 -36.52
CA LEU A 20 2.53 -3.45 -36.82
C LEU A 20 2.66 -3.10 -38.31
N THR A 21 2.89 -1.83 -38.63
CA THR A 21 3.26 -1.41 -39.97
C THR A 21 4.66 -0.83 -39.86
N GLY A 22 5.60 -1.59 -40.41
CA GLY A 22 7.01 -1.25 -40.42
C GLY A 22 7.25 0.07 -41.14
N PHE A 23 8.07 0.91 -40.54
CA PHE A 23 8.73 2.00 -41.24
C PHE A 23 10.22 1.67 -41.29
N LEU A 24 10.64 1.21 -42.46
CA LEU A 24 12.01 0.89 -42.80
C LEU A 24 12.78 2.19 -43.08
N ALA A 25 13.91 2.33 -42.39
CA ALA A 25 15.13 3.04 -42.78
C ALA A 25 15.05 4.52 -43.21
N LEU A 26 15.69 5.38 -42.41
CA LEU A 26 16.78 6.18 -42.94
C LEU A 26 17.84 6.45 -41.86
N VAL A 27 19.00 5.85 -42.06
CA VAL A 27 20.22 6.05 -41.27
C VAL A 27 20.74 7.45 -41.56
N GLY A 28 20.36 8.40 -40.72
CA GLY A 28 21.02 9.69 -40.60
C GLY A 28 22.10 9.59 -39.53
N LEU A 29 23.36 9.54 -39.95
CA LEU A 29 24.54 9.50 -39.10
C LEU A 29 24.73 10.87 -38.40
N GLY A 30 23.90 11.14 -37.39
CA GLY A 30 24.07 12.28 -36.49
C GLY A 30 24.58 11.76 -35.16
N THR A 31 25.89 11.85 -34.92
CA THR A 31 26.47 11.61 -33.60
C THR A 31 26.04 12.73 -32.66
N VAL A 32 24.86 12.57 -32.04
CA VAL A 32 24.51 13.31 -30.83
C VAL A 32 25.38 12.75 -29.72
N VAL A 33 26.43 13.49 -29.34
CA VAL A 33 27.19 13.23 -28.12
C VAL A 33 26.25 13.54 -26.96
N LEU A 34 25.54 12.52 -26.47
CA LEU A 34 24.86 12.57 -25.18
C LEU A 34 25.95 12.69 -24.10
N PRO A 35 25.99 13.76 -23.29
CA PRO A 35 26.88 13.79 -22.14
C PRO A 35 26.39 12.71 -21.16
N ALA A 36 27.13 11.61 -21.06
CA ALA A 36 26.88 10.50 -20.14
C ALA A 36 27.25 10.86 -18.68
N THR A 37 26.91 12.06 -18.22
CA THR A 37 27.27 12.54 -16.88
C THR A 37 26.02 12.91 -16.09
N ALA A 38 25.12 11.96 -15.88
CA ALA A 38 24.11 12.05 -14.83
C ALA A 38 23.49 10.68 -14.51
N GLN A 39 24.32 9.64 -14.33
CA GLN A 39 23.91 8.55 -13.45
C GLN A 39 24.11 9.06 -12.02
N THR A 40 23.13 9.79 -11.49
CA THR A 40 23.02 10.02 -10.06
C THR A 40 22.89 8.65 -9.42
N ASP A 41 23.94 8.22 -8.75
CA ASP A 41 23.97 7.02 -7.94
C ASP A 41 22.83 7.11 -6.91
N ARG A 42 21.71 6.43 -7.19
CA ARG A 42 20.54 6.41 -6.31
C ARG A 42 20.77 5.60 -5.03
N THR A 43 21.97 5.06 -4.84
CA THR A 43 22.30 4.13 -3.74
C THR A 43 23.05 4.81 -2.60
N ALA A 44 23.62 6.00 -2.82
CA ALA A 44 24.34 6.71 -1.78
C ALA A 44 23.36 7.46 -0.85
N MET A 45 22.81 6.75 0.14
CA MET A 45 22.29 7.43 1.33
C MET A 45 23.43 8.29 1.90
N PRO A 46 23.22 9.60 2.13
CA PRO A 46 24.24 10.42 2.76
C PRO A 46 24.59 9.82 4.12
N ALA A 47 25.88 9.66 4.42
CA ALA A 47 26.38 9.09 5.68
C ALA A 47 25.79 9.79 6.92
N ALA A 48 25.35 11.04 6.79
CA ALA A 48 24.63 11.80 7.82
C ALA A 48 23.27 11.19 8.21
N LEU A 49 22.57 10.47 7.31
CA LEU A 49 21.33 9.76 7.65
C LEU A 49 21.58 8.40 8.31
N ALA A 50 22.78 7.83 8.19
CA ALA A 50 23.10 6.54 8.81
C ALA A 50 23.11 6.62 10.34
N ASP A 51 23.38 7.80 10.88
CA ASP A 51 23.35 8.10 12.33
C ASP A 51 22.11 8.89 12.78
N ALA A 52 21.12 9.07 11.89
CA ALA A 52 19.85 9.71 12.23
C ALA A 52 18.97 8.76 13.07
N ARG A 53 19.42 8.42 14.28
CA ARG A 53 18.60 7.71 15.25
C ARG A 53 17.61 8.69 15.84
N VAL A 54 16.33 8.38 15.72
CA VAL A 54 15.27 9.11 16.42
C VAL A 54 15.47 8.88 17.93
N PRO A 55 15.74 9.93 18.74
CA PRO A 55 15.85 9.78 20.18
C PRO A 55 14.55 9.19 20.75
N ARG A 56 14.65 8.35 21.78
CA ARG A 56 13.46 7.83 22.45
C ARG A 56 12.68 9.01 23.03
N PHE A 57 11.44 9.17 22.58
CA PHE A 57 10.49 10.15 23.10
C PHE A 57 9.42 9.44 23.95
N PRO A 58 8.82 10.13 24.93
CA PRO A 58 7.67 9.59 25.65
C PRO A 58 6.48 9.46 24.70
N ILE A 59 5.87 8.28 24.66
CA ILE A 59 4.59 8.07 23.97
C ILE A 59 3.52 8.57 24.91
N GLN A 60 2.83 9.64 24.54
CA GLN A 60 1.69 10.16 25.30
C GLN A 60 0.47 9.27 25.09
N ASP A 61 -0.38 9.18 26.12
CA ASP A 61 -1.66 8.49 25.99
C ASP A 61 -2.50 9.17 24.90
N SER A 62 -2.88 8.39 23.90
CA SER A 62 -3.80 8.85 22.86
C SER A 62 -5.19 9.07 23.47
N PRO A 63 -5.85 10.23 23.24
CA PRO A 63 -7.25 10.41 23.63
C PRO A 63 -8.20 9.52 22.81
N ILE A 64 -7.71 8.96 21.69
CA ILE A 64 -8.42 7.97 20.88
C ILE A 64 -8.02 6.60 21.43
N GLN A 65 -8.91 6.03 22.24
CA GLN A 65 -8.77 4.67 22.77
C GLN A 65 -9.96 3.81 22.33
N LEU A 66 -9.67 2.55 22.00
CA LEU A 66 -10.67 1.51 21.81
C LEU A 66 -10.69 0.63 23.07
N THR A 67 -11.86 0.50 23.69
CA THR A 67 -12.07 -0.37 24.85
C THR A 67 -13.28 -1.25 24.62
N GLY A 68 -13.20 -2.51 25.04
CA GLY A 68 -14.27 -3.48 24.87
C GLY A 68 -13.77 -4.91 24.79
N PRO A 69 -14.68 -5.89 24.74
CA PRO A 69 -14.33 -7.26 24.40
C PRO A 69 -13.82 -7.33 22.96
N VAL A 70 -12.81 -8.16 22.73
CA VAL A 70 -12.29 -8.38 21.37
C VAL A 70 -13.32 -9.14 20.54
N ARG A 71 -13.54 -8.69 19.30
CA ARG A 71 -14.47 -9.30 18.34
C ARG A 71 -13.70 -9.85 17.15
N PRO A 72 -13.46 -11.17 17.11
CA PRO A 72 -12.68 -11.76 16.03
C PRO A 72 -13.31 -11.47 14.66
N GLY A 73 -12.52 -10.90 13.75
CA GLY A 73 -12.95 -10.57 12.38
C GLY A 73 -13.82 -9.31 12.25
N GLU A 74 -14.13 -8.61 13.35
CA GLU A 74 -14.86 -7.35 13.28
C GLU A 74 -14.03 -6.30 12.55
N TYR A 75 -14.68 -5.56 11.65
CA TYR A 75 -14.02 -4.54 10.84
C TYR A 75 -13.60 -3.33 11.68
N LEU A 76 -12.35 -2.92 11.52
CA LEU A 76 -11.77 -1.73 12.16
C LEU A 76 -11.02 -0.91 11.11
N GLY A 77 -11.46 0.33 10.87
CA GLY A 77 -10.82 1.18 9.88
C GLY A 77 -11.13 2.66 10.05
N VAL A 78 -10.27 3.49 9.47
CA VAL A 78 -10.39 4.94 9.41
C VAL A 78 -10.08 5.38 7.99
N VAL A 79 -10.96 6.19 7.41
CA VAL A 79 -10.80 6.75 6.06
C VAL A 79 -10.70 8.26 6.17
N GLY A 80 -9.59 8.81 5.66
CA GLY A 80 -9.40 10.23 5.45
C GLY A 80 -9.43 10.60 3.96
N PRO A 81 -9.27 11.90 3.64
CA PRO A 81 -9.34 12.37 2.25
C PRO A 81 -8.24 11.81 1.33
N THR A 82 -7.06 11.54 1.89
CA THR A 82 -5.88 11.10 1.12
C THR A 82 -5.36 9.74 1.55
N ALA A 83 -5.76 9.24 2.71
CA ALA A 83 -5.23 8.01 3.28
C ALA A 83 -6.31 7.21 4.01
N ALA A 84 -6.12 5.90 4.07
CA ALA A 84 -7.02 5.02 4.80
C ALA A 84 -6.26 3.86 5.47
N TRP A 85 -6.75 3.48 6.64
CA TRP A 85 -6.47 2.22 7.31
C TRP A 85 -7.73 1.37 7.23
N LEU A 86 -7.64 0.17 6.65
CA LEU A 86 -8.78 -0.74 6.51
C LEU A 86 -8.37 -2.11 7.03
N GLY A 87 -8.99 -2.62 8.09
CA GLY A 87 -8.57 -3.87 8.71
C GLY A 87 -9.62 -4.50 9.60
N THR A 88 -9.16 -5.38 10.47
CA THR A 88 -10.00 -6.07 11.46
C THR A 88 -9.38 -5.99 12.85
N GLU A 89 -10.17 -6.24 13.89
CA GLU A 89 -9.71 -6.27 15.29
C GLU A 89 -8.65 -7.34 15.57
N THR A 90 -8.42 -8.31 14.66
CA THR A 90 -7.32 -9.28 14.77
C THR A 90 -5.95 -8.67 14.42
N GLY A 91 -5.91 -7.41 13.99
CA GLY A 91 -4.67 -6.71 13.63
C GLY A 91 -4.20 -6.94 12.20
N ALA A 92 -5.03 -7.58 11.37
CA ALA A 92 -4.87 -7.62 9.92
C ALA A 92 -5.34 -6.30 9.29
N ALA A 93 -4.54 -5.69 8.40
CA ALA A 93 -4.92 -4.45 7.75
C ALA A 93 -4.29 -4.21 6.37
N GLU A 94 -4.86 -3.25 5.66
CA GLU A 94 -4.34 -2.65 4.45
C GLU A 94 -4.19 -1.14 4.62
N PHE A 95 -3.19 -0.58 3.94
CA PHE A 95 -2.93 0.86 3.96
C PHE A 95 -3.00 1.45 2.56
N TRP A 96 -3.68 2.59 2.48
CA TRP A 96 -3.82 3.35 1.26
C TRP A 96 -3.37 4.79 1.47
N VAL A 97 -2.66 5.32 0.47
CA VAL A 97 -2.43 6.75 0.29
C VAL A 97 -2.73 7.05 -1.17
N HIS A 98 -3.84 7.72 -1.47
CA HIS A 98 -4.31 7.91 -2.84
C HIS A 98 -3.19 8.43 -3.78
N PRO A 99 -2.93 7.77 -4.92
CA PRO A 99 -3.65 6.63 -5.52
C PRO A 99 -3.02 5.25 -5.21
N ILE A 100 -2.07 5.18 -4.28
CA ILE A 100 -1.19 4.04 -4.04
C ILE A 100 -1.73 3.16 -2.89
N LYS A 101 -1.74 1.84 -3.10
CA LYS A 101 -1.82 0.86 -2.02
C LYS A 101 -0.43 0.68 -1.45
N VAL A 102 -0.22 1.14 -0.21
CA VAL A 102 1.10 1.17 0.42
C VAL A 102 1.49 -0.21 0.92
N GLU A 103 0.57 -0.88 1.60
CA GLU A 103 0.79 -2.20 2.17
C GLU A 103 -0.48 -3.04 2.08
N ASN A 104 -0.28 -4.33 1.85
CA ASN A 104 -1.33 -5.31 1.74
C ASN A 104 -0.94 -6.52 2.58
N ASP A 105 -1.77 -6.88 3.57
CA ASP A 105 -1.49 -7.91 4.59
C ASP A 105 -0.58 -7.43 5.74
N PHE A 106 -0.80 -6.20 6.21
CA PHE A 106 -0.14 -5.73 7.42
C PHE A 106 -0.64 -6.51 8.65
N ARG A 107 0.29 -6.88 9.54
CA ARG A 107 0.01 -7.64 10.76
C ARG A 107 0.58 -6.94 11.99
N LEU A 108 -0.28 -6.68 12.98
CA LEU A 108 0.14 -6.15 14.27
C LEU A 108 0.72 -7.24 15.19
N SER A 109 1.76 -6.87 15.93
CA SER A 109 2.27 -7.63 17.07
C SER A 109 2.55 -6.69 18.23
N PHE A 110 2.23 -7.12 19.44
CA PHE A 110 2.29 -6.31 20.65
C PHE A 110 3.41 -6.81 21.55
N ASN A 111 4.34 -5.93 21.91
CA ASN A 111 5.32 -6.19 22.95
C ASN A 111 4.69 -5.88 24.30
N THR A 112 4.74 -6.83 25.23
CA THR A 112 4.30 -6.59 26.61
C THR A 112 5.48 -6.82 27.55
N PRO A 113 5.56 -6.12 28.69
CA PRO A 113 6.60 -6.38 29.69
C PRO A 113 6.59 -7.82 30.22
N GLN A 114 5.44 -8.50 30.16
CA GLN A 114 5.24 -9.83 30.73
C GLN A 114 5.72 -10.97 29.80
N TYR A 115 5.86 -10.71 28.49
CA TYR A 115 6.26 -11.72 27.51
C TYR A 115 7.56 -11.31 26.80
N GLY A 116 8.51 -12.25 26.70
CA GLY A 116 9.78 -12.02 25.99
C GLY A 116 9.65 -12.05 24.46
N ALA A 117 8.54 -12.55 23.93
CA ALA A 117 8.23 -12.56 22.50
C ALA A 117 7.01 -11.66 22.22
N PRO A 118 6.97 -10.98 21.06
CA PRO A 118 5.78 -10.23 20.65
C PRO A 118 4.56 -11.14 20.52
N VAL A 119 3.42 -10.70 21.04
CA VAL A 119 2.13 -11.39 20.89
C VAL A 119 1.50 -10.95 19.58
N ARG A 120 1.17 -11.88 18.69
CA ARG A 120 0.51 -11.53 17.42
C ARG A 120 -0.93 -11.09 17.66
N GLY A 121 -1.42 -10.13 16.88
CA GLY A 121 -2.81 -9.68 16.98
C GLY A 121 -3.83 -10.82 16.77
N ASP A 122 -3.55 -11.73 15.83
CA ASP A 122 -4.41 -12.89 15.55
C ASP A 122 -4.55 -13.82 16.78
N ASP A 123 -3.56 -13.82 17.68
CA ASP A 123 -3.59 -14.62 18.93
C ASP A 123 -4.34 -13.91 20.08
N VAL A 124 -4.54 -12.58 19.98
CA VAL A 124 -5.29 -11.79 20.97
C VAL A 124 -6.78 -11.92 20.72
N ALA A 125 -7.19 -11.92 19.46
CA ALA A 125 -8.58 -11.99 19.02
C ALA A 125 -9.07 -13.42 18.78
N ARG A 126 -8.90 -14.30 19.78
CA ARG A 126 -9.38 -15.68 19.74
C ARG A 126 -10.55 -15.88 20.72
N THR A 127 -11.64 -16.48 20.23
CA THR A 127 -12.78 -16.96 21.04
C THR A 127 -12.36 -18.11 21.95
#